data_AF-A0A2Z6A4I1-F1
#
_entry.id   AF-A0A2Z6A4I1-F1
#
_cell.length_a   1.000
_cell.length_b   1.000
_cell.length_c   1.000
_cell.angle_alpha   90.00
_cell.angle_beta   90.00
_cell.angle_gamma   90.00
#
_symmetry.space_group_name_H-M   'P 1'
#
loop_
_entity.id
_entity.type
_entity.pdbx_description
1 polymer ?
#
loop_
_entity_poly.entity_id
_entity_poly.type
_entity_poly.pdbx_seq_one_letter_code
_entity_poly.pdbx_strand_id
1 'polypeptide(L)'
;EDRLTKPLLRMKNGQYDKNGEFTPISWDQAFYIMEQKWKKAIKEHGADSVAMFGSGQWTVREGYAASKLMKAGFLRIFGIDEPIGCYDDIENTDTVVLWGS
;
A
#
# COMPACT_ATOMS: atom_id res chain seq x y z
N GLU A 1 1.42 22.56 -11.35
CA GLU A 1 2.23 21.49 -11.96
C GLU A 1 3.09 20.84 -10.90
N ASP A 2 2.62 19.76 -10.29
CA ASP A 2 3.23 19.07 -9.14
C ASP A 2 3.09 17.55 -9.23
N ARG A 3 2.66 17.04 -10.39
CA ARG A 3 2.55 15.60 -10.64
C ARG A 3 3.94 14.96 -10.58
N LEU A 4 4.06 13.91 -9.76
CA LEU A 4 5.29 13.12 -9.66
C LEU A 4 5.58 12.42 -10.99
N THR A 5 6.82 12.55 -11.47
CA THR A 5 7.28 11.95 -12.73
C THR A 5 8.42 10.95 -12.55
N LYS A 6 9.00 10.86 -11.34
CA LYS A 6 10.12 9.96 -11.01
C LYS A 6 9.97 9.40 -9.59
N PRO A 7 10.50 8.19 -9.33
CA PRO A 7 10.67 7.72 -7.96
C PRO A 7 11.57 8.66 -7.16
N LEU A 8 11.19 8.93 -5.92
CA LEU A 8 11.94 9.77 -5.00
C LEU A 8 12.35 8.94 -3.78
N LEU A 9 13.61 9.03 -3.39
CA LEU A 9 14.14 8.34 -2.21
C LEU A 9 14.84 9.34 -1.29
N ARG A 10 14.68 9.14 0.02
CA ARG A 10 15.45 9.92 1.00
C ARG A 10 16.89 9.48 1.01
N MET A 11 17.79 10.42 0.71
CA MET A 11 19.21 10.17 0.52
C MET A 11 20.05 11.14 1.34
N LYS A 12 21.17 10.65 1.86
CA LYS A 12 22.25 11.45 2.43
C LYS A 12 23.58 10.82 2.04
N ASN A 13 24.54 11.61 1.55
CA ASN A 13 25.85 11.13 1.11
C ASN A 13 25.80 9.98 0.08
N GLY A 14 24.83 10.02 -0.84
CA GLY A 14 24.66 9.01 -1.89
C GLY A 14 24.09 7.67 -1.43
N GLN A 15 23.60 7.56 -0.20
CA GLN A 15 22.96 6.35 0.34
C GLN A 15 21.59 6.66 0.96
N TYR A 16 20.74 5.63 1.09
CA TYR A 16 19.45 5.74 1.76
C TYR A 16 19.65 6.19 3.21
N ASP A 17 18.97 7.26 3.60
CA ASP A 17 18.94 7.75 4.98
C ASP A 17 17.51 8.17 5.32
N LYS A 18 16.99 7.73 6.47
CA LYS A 18 15.63 8.06 6.92
C LYS A 18 15.44 9.57 7.13
N ASN A 19 16.52 10.27 7.46
CA ASN A 19 16.56 11.71 7.69
C ASN A 19 17.16 12.47 6.48
N GLY A 20 17.36 11.80 5.35
CA GLY A 20 17.83 12.41 4.11
C GLY A 20 16.76 13.23 3.39
N GLU A 21 17.20 13.97 2.37
CA GLU A 21 16.34 14.74 1.48
C GLU A 21 15.87 13.87 0.30
N PHE A 22 14.71 14.20 -0.28
CA PHE A 22 14.21 13.47 -1.44
C PHE A 22 15.04 13.75 -2.67
N THR A 23 15.68 12.72 -3.20
CA THR A 23 16.44 12.77 -4.45
C THR A 23 15.80 11.84 -5.47
N PRO A 24 15.69 12.24 -6.76
CA PRO A 24 15.22 11.36 -7.82
C PRO A 24 16.15 10.16 -8.03
N ILE A 25 15.57 8.97 -8.19
CA ILE A 25 16.28 7.72 -8.47
C ILE A 25 15.63 6.98 -9.65
N SER A 26 16.28 5.93 -10.16
CA SER A 26 15.69 5.07 -11.18
C SER A 26 14.67 4.08 -10.59
N TRP A 27 13.79 3.55 -11.44
CA TRP A 27 12.86 2.48 -11.04
C TRP A 27 13.59 1.22 -10.54
N ASP A 28 14.70 0.84 -11.20
CA ASP A 28 15.51 -0.31 -10.77
C ASP A 28 16.09 -0.11 -9.37
N GLN A 29 16.59 1.09 -9.07
CA GLN A 29 17.08 1.42 -7.73
C GLN A 29 15.96 1.39 -6.69
N ALA A 30 14.77 1.91 -7.04
CA ALA A 30 13.63 1.92 -6.14
C ALA A 30 13.20 0.49 -5.77
N PHE A 31 13.03 -0.38 -6.77
CA PHE A 31 12.65 -1.77 -6.53
C PHE A 31 13.73 -2.57 -5.80
N TYR A 32 15.01 -2.37 -6.15
CA TYR A 32 16.11 -3.03 -5.44
C TYR A 32 16.10 -2.71 -3.94
N ILE A 33 15.89 -1.45 -3.57
CA ILE A 33 15.88 -1.03 -2.16
C ILE A 33 14.63 -1.55 -1.44
N MET A 34 13.47 -1.54 -2.09
CA MET A 34 12.24 -2.13 -1.54
C MET A 34 12.43 -3.62 -1.27
N GLU A 35 12.99 -4.37 -2.21
CA GLU A 35 13.29 -5.80 -2.07
C GLU A 35 14.19 -6.07 -0.86
N GLN A 36 15.31 -5.34 -0.73
CA GLN A 36 16.24 -5.51 0.39
C GLN A 36 15.54 -5.28 1.74
N LYS A 37 14.72 -4.23 1.84
CA LYS A 37 13.97 -3.91 3.08
C LYS A 37 12.92 -4.97 3.40
N TRP A 38 12.16 -5.42 2.41
CA TRP A 38 11.13 -6.44 2.59
C TRP A 38 11.73 -7.78 3.01
N LYS A 39 12.77 -8.25 2.30
CA LYS A 39 13.47 -9.50 2.65
C LYS A 39 14.07 -9.43 4.06
N LYS A 40 14.65 -8.29 4.44
CA LYS A 40 15.17 -8.08 5.79
C LYS A 40 14.08 -8.18 6.85
N ALA A 41 12.97 -7.44 6.68
CA ALA A 41 11.85 -7.44 7.63
C ALA A 41 11.27 -8.85 7.80
N ILE A 42 10.98 -9.55 6.70
CA ILE A 42 10.45 -10.91 6.73
C ILE A 42 11.41 -11.88 7.41
N LYS A 43 12.71 -11.76 7.14
CA LYS A 43 13.74 -12.62 7.76
C LYS A 43 13.85 -12.39 9.27
N GLU A 44 13.75 -11.14 9.72
CA GLU A 44 13.95 -10.77 11.13
C GLU A 44 12.68 -10.93 11.99
N HIS A 45 11.50 -10.73 11.40
CA HIS A 45 10.25 -10.57 12.15
C HIS A 45 9.09 -11.43 11.64
N GLY A 46 9.27 -12.20 10.56
CA GLY A 46 8.21 -13.01 9.97
C GLY A 46 7.40 -12.27 8.90
N ALA A 47 6.54 -13.01 8.19
CA ALA A 47 5.77 -12.50 7.06
C ALA A 47 4.75 -11.41 7.45
N ASP A 48 4.28 -11.41 8.69
CA ASP A 48 3.38 -10.42 9.29
C ASP A 48 4.02 -9.04 9.52
N SER A 49 5.36 -8.93 9.39
CA SER A 49 6.09 -7.67 9.53
C SER A 49 5.98 -6.71 8.35
N VAL A 50 5.37 -7.15 7.23
CA VAL A 50 5.15 -6.30 6.04
C VAL A 50 3.66 -6.13 5.78
N ALA A 51 3.27 -4.95 5.31
CA ALA A 51 1.89 -4.60 5.06
C ALA A 51 1.75 -3.70 3.84
N MET A 52 0.55 -3.68 3.26
CA MET A 52 0.16 -2.79 2.17
C MET A 52 -1.11 -2.06 2.58
N PHE A 53 -1.11 -0.74 2.48
CA PHE A 53 -2.29 0.08 2.70
C PHE A 53 -2.92 0.40 1.35
N GLY A 54 -4.08 -0.20 1.07
CA GLY A 54 -4.77 -0.07 -0.21
C GLY A 54 -5.60 1.21 -0.35
N SER A 55 -6.37 1.30 -1.43
CA SER A 55 -7.32 2.38 -1.64
C SER A 55 -8.57 1.86 -2.36
N GLY A 56 -9.75 2.31 -1.94
CA GLY A 56 -11.02 2.08 -2.66
C GLY A 56 -11.09 2.79 -4.02
N GLN A 57 -10.11 3.65 -4.33
CA GLN A 57 -9.96 4.29 -5.64
C GLN A 57 -9.19 3.42 -6.65
N TRP A 58 -8.67 2.26 -6.23
CA TRP A 58 -8.07 1.30 -7.14
C TRP A 58 -9.10 0.75 -8.12
N THR A 59 -8.63 0.43 -9.33
CA THR A 59 -9.38 -0.45 -10.21
C THR A 59 -9.51 -1.85 -9.59
N VAL A 60 -10.55 -2.58 -9.97
CA VAL A 60 -10.78 -3.97 -9.54
C VAL A 60 -9.54 -4.86 -9.77
N ARG A 61 -8.85 -4.65 -10.90
CA ARG A 61 -7.66 -5.45 -11.26
C ARG A 61 -6.46 -5.12 -10.38
N GLU A 62 -6.27 -3.86 -10.01
CA GLU A 62 -5.20 -3.44 -9.10
C GLU A 62 -5.42 -4.03 -7.71
N GLY A 63 -6.64 -3.95 -7.18
CA GLY A 63 -6.99 -4.57 -5.90
C GLY A 63 -6.79 -6.10 -5.91
N TYR A 64 -7.18 -6.77 -7.01
CA TYR A 64 -6.96 -8.21 -7.16
C TYR A 64 -5.47 -8.58 -7.22
N ALA A 65 -4.66 -7.83 -7.97
CA ALA A 65 -3.23 -8.05 -8.05
C ALA A 65 -2.54 -7.84 -6.69
N ALA A 66 -2.89 -6.78 -5.98
CA ALA A 66 -2.41 -6.50 -4.62
C ALA A 66 -2.77 -7.63 -3.65
N SER A 67 -4.01 -8.10 -3.68
CA SER A 67 -4.49 -9.21 -2.84
C SER A 67 -3.72 -10.50 -3.11
N LYS A 68 -3.50 -10.87 -4.38
CA LYS A 68 -2.68 -12.04 -4.72
C LYS A 68 -1.24 -11.91 -4.26
N LEU A 69 -0.64 -10.74 -4.45
CA LEU A 69 0.73 -10.46 -4.03
C LEU A 69 0.88 -10.64 -2.51
N MET A 70 0.00 -10.03 -1.72
CA MET A 70 0.09 -10.04 -0.25
C MET A 70 -0.31 -11.38 0.37
N LYS A 71 -1.45 -11.96 -0.06
CA LYS A 71 -2.00 -13.17 0.58
C LYS A 71 -1.35 -14.45 0.09
N ALA A 72 -1.15 -14.58 -1.22
CA ALA A 72 -0.62 -15.79 -1.86
C ALA A 72 0.89 -15.71 -2.11
N GLY A 73 1.42 -14.54 -2.47
CA GLY A 73 2.85 -14.34 -2.72
C GLY A 73 3.67 -14.28 -1.42
N PHE A 74 3.34 -13.34 -0.53
CA PHE A 74 4.07 -13.13 0.72
C PHE A 74 3.60 -14.01 1.90
N LEU A 75 2.59 -14.86 1.67
CA LEU A 75 2.04 -15.86 2.58
C LEU A 75 1.61 -15.31 3.96
N ARG A 76 0.29 -15.16 4.14
CA ARG A 76 -0.44 -14.90 5.41
C ARG A 76 -0.50 -13.45 5.93
N ILE A 77 -0.63 -12.46 5.06
CA ILE A 77 -0.94 -11.07 5.46
C ILE A 77 -2.42 -10.76 5.17
N PHE A 78 -3.23 -10.55 6.22
CA PHE A 78 -4.70 -10.45 6.14
C PHE A 78 -5.28 -9.04 6.27
N GLY A 79 -4.46 -7.98 6.34
CA GLY A 79 -4.94 -6.60 6.46
C GLY A 79 -5.49 -6.01 5.16
N ILE A 80 -6.69 -6.42 4.72
CA ILE A 80 -7.47 -5.82 3.62
C ILE A 80 -8.97 -5.87 3.96
N ASP A 81 -9.69 -4.74 3.91
CA ASP A 81 -11.01 -4.56 4.54
C ASP A 81 -11.99 -3.71 3.69
N GLU A 82 -13.29 -4.01 3.73
CA GLU A 82 -14.39 -3.35 2.96
C GLU A 82 -15.75 -3.39 3.73
N PRO A 83 -16.68 -2.45 3.50
CA PRO A 83 -17.99 -2.41 4.16
C PRO A 83 -18.93 -3.56 3.73
N ILE A 84 -19.83 -3.99 4.62
CA ILE A 84 -20.73 -5.14 4.42
C ILE A 84 -22.06 -4.83 3.69
N GLY A 85 -22.35 -3.56 3.41
CA GLY A 85 -23.61 -3.09 2.79
C GLY A 85 -23.44 -2.63 1.34
N CYS A 86 -24.54 -2.28 0.69
CA CYS A 86 -24.55 -1.73 -0.67
C CYS A 86 -25.51 -0.54 -0.79
N TYR A 87 -25.56 0.12 -1.96
CA TYR A 87 -26.43 1.31 -2.13
C TYR A 87 -27.92 0.99 -2.22
N ASP A 88 -28.30 -0.27 -2.49
CA ASP A 88 -29.70 -0.69 -2.51
C ASP A 88 -30.35 -0.56 -1.12
N ASP A 89 -29.54 -0.50 -0.05
CA ASP A 89 -30.00 -0.28 1.32
C ASP A 89 -30.70 1.10 1.49
N ILE A 90 -30.42 2.06 0.61
CA ILE A 90 -31.05 3.39 0.64
C ILE A 90 -32.55 3.31 0.31
N GLU A 91 -32.93 2.46 -0.63
CA GLU A 91 -34.33 2.33 -1.08
C GLU A 91 -35.16 1.45 -0.15
N ASN A 92 -34.49 0.61 0.66
CA ASN A 92 -35.13 -0.36 1.54
C ASN A 92 -35.08 0.02 3.02
N THR A 93 -34.34 1.06 3.40
CA THR A 93 -34.25 1.51 4.80
C THR A 93 -35.36 2.50 5.14
N ASP A 94 -36.02 2.28 6.26
CA ASP A 94 -37.01 3.22 6.79
C ASP A 94 -36.37 4.40 7.54
N THR A 95 -35.07 4.34 7.84
CA THR A 95 -34.37 5.37 8.63
C THR A 95 -32.89 5.45 8.26
N VAL A 96 -32.40 6.67 8.05
CA VAL A 96 -30.99 6.98 7.83
C VAL A 96 -30.46 7.82 8.98
N VAL A 97 -29.36 7.38 9.61
CA VAL A 97 -28.65 8.16 10.64
C VAL A 97 -27.29 8.57 10.10
N LEU A 98 -27.13 9.87 9.84
CA LEU A 98 -25.87 10.45 9.36
C LEU A 98 -25.05 10.97 10.56
N TRP A 99 -23.97 10.27 10.89
CA TRP A 99 -23.03 10.70 11.93
C TRP A 99 -21.91 11.56 11.33
N GLY A 100 -22.17 12.85 11.14
CA GLY A 100 -21.18 13.82 10.66
C GLY A 100 -20.85 13.75 9.17
N SER A 101 -21.77 13.19 8.37
CA SER A 101 -21.74 13.24 6.89
C SER A 101 -22.56 14.41 6.35
#